data_AF-A0A9X3YNR1-F1
#
_entry.id   AF-A0A9X3YNR1-F1
#
_cell.length_a   1.000
_cell.length_b   1.000
_cell.length_c   1.000
_cell.angle_alpha   90.00
_cell.angle_beta   90.00
_cell.angle_gamma   90.00
#
_symmetry.space_group_name_H-M   'P 1'
#
loop_
_entity.id
_entity.type
_entity.pdbx_description
1 polymer ?
#
loop_
_entity_poly.entity_id
_entity_poly.type
_entity_poly.pdbx_seq_one_letter_code
_entity_poly.pdbx_strand_id
1 'polypeptide(L)'
;MAHTDNQPHGFGAMLRDLRTAIGEMLGGGKLEPEQAATVEVVFGLLGYLAGADSIVTTHEAEFTNHLMDELNLSTRARDLAHEAFARGRKREIELNVEINRFLSIHPKGSTEARHLHDSLYRLAAADGRMMPREKIVLEQITGALGFASK
;
A
#
# COMPACT_ATOMS: atom_id res chain seq x y z
N MET A 1 -14.26 35.46 15.32
CA MET A 1 -15.05 34.57 14.42
C MET A 1 -14.33 34.57 13.09
N ALA A 2 -13.78 33.50 12.52
CA ALA A 2 -13.73 32.09 12.87
C ALA A 2 -12.30 31.58 12.62
N HIS A 3 -11.97 30.48 13.29
CA HIS A 3 -10.68 29.81 13.21
C HIS A 3 -10.38 29.30 11.80
N THR A 4 -9.10 29.37 11.47
CA THR A 4 -8.35 28.64 10.44
C THR A 4 -8.91 27.25 10.16
N ASP A 5 -9.19 26.93 8.89
CA ASP A 5 -9.25 25.54 8.44
C ASP A 5 -8.40 25.40 7.17
N ASN A 6 -7.09 25.29 7.38
CA ASN A 6 -6.15 24.83 6.37
C ASN A 6 -6.16 23.30 6.41
N GLN A 7 -7.15 22.68 5.76
CA GLN A 7 -7.19 21.22 5.63
C GLN A 7 -6.22 20.78 4.54
N PRO A 8 -5.32 19.81 4.80
CA PRO A 8 -4.46 19.22 3.77
C PRO A 8 -5.27 18.21 2.96
N HIS A 9 -6.20 18.67 2.13
CA HIS A 9 -6.91 17.81 1.18
C HIS A 9 -6.05 17.60 -0.07
N GLY A 10 -5.48 16.40 -0.24
CA GLY A 10 -4.88 16.00 -1.51
C GLY A 10 -3.92 14.82 -1.41
N PHE A 11 -2.97 14.84 -0.47
CA PHE A 11 -1.92 13.81 -0.44
C PHE A 11 -1.38 13.55 0.97
N GLY A 12 -1.11 14.61 1.75
CA GLY A 12 -0.62 14.47 3.13
C GLY A 12 -1.61 13.75 4.06
N ALA A 13 -2.91 13.98 3.91
CA ALA A 13 -3.94 13.23 4.64
C ALA A 13 -3.95 11.74 4.24
N MET A 14 -3.84 11.46 2.94
CA MET A 14 -3.79 10.11 2.41
C MET A 14 -2.55 9.34 2.88
N LEU A 15 -1.38 9.98 2.91
CA LEU A 15 -0.16 9.41 3.50
C LEU A 15 -0.31 9.08 4.99
N ARG A 16 -0.98 9.94 5.75
CA ARG A 16 -1.24 9.70 7.19
C ARG A 16 -2.17 8.51 7.42
N ASP A 17 -3.18 8.37 6.57
CA ASP A 17 -4.10 7.23 6.60
C ASP A 17 -3.36 5.93 6.25
N LEU A 18 -2.55 5.96 5.18
CA LEU A 18 -1.70 4.83 4.77
C LEU A 18 -0.74 4.42 5.87
N ARG A 19 -0.09 5.39 6.51
CA ARG A 19 0.79 5.14 7.65
C ARG A 19 0.06 4.41 8.76
N THR A 20 -1.15 4.83 9.09
CA THR A 20 -1.91 4.22 10.19
C THR A 20 -2.24 2.76 9.87
N ALA A 21 -2.80 2.51 8.68
CA ALA A 21 -3.17 1.17 8.24
C ALA A 21 -1.95 0.25 8.08
N ILE A 22 -0.90 0.71 7.41
CA ILE A 22 0.31 -0.09 7.15
C ILE A 22 1.18 -0.23 8.39
N GLY A 23 1.31 0.81 9.22
CA GLY A 23 2.08 0.75 10.45
C GLY A 23 1.54 -0.26 11.45
N GLU A 24 0.21 -0.39 11.53
CA GLU A 24 -0.44 -1.41 12.36
C GLU A 24 -0.15 -2.84 11.88
N MET A 25 0.00 -3.06 10.57
CA MET A 25 0.36 -4.37 10.01
C MET A 25 1.84 -4.72 10.21
N LEU A 26 2.72 -3.72 10.11
CA LEU A 26 4.16 -3.95 10.12
C LEU A 26 4.72 -4.15 11.54
N GLY A 27 4.07 -3.62 12.57
CA GLY A 27 4.48 -3.78 13.96
C GLY A 27 5.79 -3.03 14.29
N GLY A 28 5.77 -2.19 15.34
CA GLY A 28 6.96 -1.43 15.76
C GLY A 28 8.01 -2.34 16.41
N GLY A 29 8.95 -2.89 15.64
CA GLY A 29 9.95 -3.85 16.13
C GLY A 29 11.14 -4.07 15.20
N LYS A 30 11.95 -5.10 15.50
CA LYS A 30 13.03 -5.58 14.61
C LYS A 30 12.41 -6.24 13.39
N LEU A 31 13.03 -6.04 12.22
CA LEU A 31 12.62 -6.63 10.95
C LEU A 31 12.75 -8.16 10.97
N GLU A 32 11.74 -8.83 11.51
CA GLU A 32 11.59 -10.28 11.48
C GLU A 32 11.24 -10.77 10.05
N PRO A 33 11.46 -12.04 9.71
CA PRO A 33 11.20 -12.57 8.36
C PRO A 33 9.77 -12.32 7.87
N GLU A 34 8.78 -12.45 8.75
CA GLU A 34 7.37 -12.19 8.46
C GLU A 34 7.10 -10.71 8.17
N GLN A 35 7.74 -9.81 8.93
CA GLN A 35 7.64 -8.37 8.66
C GLN A 35 8.31 -8.00 7.35
N ALA A 36 9.48 -8.58 7.04
CA ALA A 36 10.17 -8.37 5.77
C ALA A 36 9.30 -8.81 4.58
N ALA A 37 8.71 -10.01 4.66
CA ALA A 37 7.78 -10.50 3.64
C ALA A 37 6.52 -9.62 3.54
N THR A 38 6.00 -9.12 4.66
CA THR A 38 4.86 -8.18 4.67
C THR A 38 5.23 -6.87 3.98
N VAL A 39 6.40 -6.30 4.28
CA VAL A 39 6.92 -5.09 3.61
C VAL A 39 7.03 -5.32 2.11
N GLU A 40 7.66 -6.42 1.68
CA GLU A 40 7.81 -6.76 0.26
C GLU A 40 6.45 -6.85 -0.44
N VAL A 41 5.50 -7.58 0.12
CA VAL A 41 4.19 -7.75 -0.51
C VAL A 41 3.45 -6.41 -0.58
N VAL A 42 3.37 -5.68 0.53
CA VAL A 42 2.64 -4.40 0.60
C VAL A 42 3.21 -3.42 -0.42
N PHE A 43 4.53 -3.20 -0.42
CA PHE A 43 5.15 -2.26 -1.36
C PHE A 43 5.09 -2.77 -2.80
N GLY A 44 5.19 -4.07 -3.04
CA GLY A 44 4.96 -4.66 -4.36
C GLY A 44 3.57 -4.38 -4.91
N LEU A 45 2.52 -4.61 -4.11
CA LEU A 45 1.14 -4.35 -4.51
C LEU A 45 0.86 -2.85 -4.72
N LEU A 46 1.39 -1.99 -3.84
CA LEU A 46 1.32 -0.53 -4.02
C LEU A 46 2.02 -0.10 -5.32
N GLY A 47 3.19 -0.66 -5.60
CA GLY A 47 3.93 -0.42 -6.84
C GLY A 47 3.17 -0.89 -8.06
N TYR A 48 2.56 -2.07 -8.02
CA TYR A 48 1.76 -2.61 -9.13
C TYR A 48 0.55 -1.73 -9.45
N LEU A 49 -0.13 -1.23 -8.41
CA LEU A 49 -1.23 -0.28 -8.58
C LEU A 49 -0.72 1.07 -9.12
N ALA A 50 0.40 1.58 -8.61
CA ALA A 50 1.04 2.80 -9.11
C ALA A 50 1.56 2.67 -10.56
N GLY A 51 1.99 1.49 -10.99
CA GLY A 51 2.35 1.22 -12.39
C GLY A 51 1.12 1.05 -13.29
N ALA A 52 -0.06 0.82 -12.70
CA ALA A 52 -1.31 0.77 -13.44
C ALA A 52 -1.86 2.17 -13.76
N ASP A 53 -1.53 3.22 -12.99
CA ASP A 53 -1.99 4.58 -13.25
C ASP A 53 -1.06 5.72 -12.79
N SER A 54 -1.16 6.88 -13.43
CA SER A 54 -0.27 8.04 -13.34
C SER A 54 -0.32 8.83 -12.03
N ILE A 55 -1.04 8.38 -11.00
CA ILE A 55 -1.24 9.11 -9.72
C ILE A 55 0.09 9.38 -9.02
N VAL A 56 1.07 8.47 -9.13
CA VAL A 56 2.37 8.60 -8.46
C VAL A 56 3.50 9.06 -9.42
N THR A 57 3.19 9.36 -10.68
CA THR A 57 4.23 9.51 -11.72
C THR A 57 5.12 10.73 -11.60
N THR A 58 4.65 11.84 -11.01
CA THR A 58 5.46 13.05 -10.94
C THR A 58 6.46 13.03 -9.78
N HIS A 59 6.19 12.26 -8.72
CA HIS A 59 6.96 12.29 -7.46
C HIS A 59 7.06 10.90 -6.82
N GLU A 60 7.34 9.87 -7.63
CA GLU A 60 7.23 8.49 -7.16
C GLU A 60 8.27 8.10 -6.11
N ALA A 61 9.52 8.52 -6.34
CA ALA A 61 10.56 8.35 -5.35
C ALA A 61 10.22 9.11 -4.05
N GLU A 62 9.63 10.30 -4.15
CA GLU A 62 9.21 11.06 -2.96
C GLU A 62 8.06 10.38 -2.24
N PHE A 63 7.03 9.88 -2.94
CA PHE A 63 5.93 9.14 -2.32
C PHE A 63 6.45 7.93 -1.54
N THR A 64 7.27 7.11 -2.20
CA THR A 64 7.82 5.90 -1.58
C THR A 64 8.70 6.27 -0.38
N ASN A 65 9.58 7.26 -0.52
CA ASN A 65 10.44 7.74 0.58
C ASN A 65 9.61 8.27 1.75
N HIS A 66 8.62 9.13 1.49
CA HIS A 66 7.75 9.69 2.51
C HIS A 66 6.94 8.62 3.25
N LEU A 67 6.41 7.63 2.53
CA LEU A 67 5.69 6.53 3.16
C LEU A 67 6.62 5.71 4.06
N MET A 68 7.84 5.42 3.61
CA MET A 68 8.83 4.70 4.43
C MET A 68 9.27 5.49 5.67
N ASP A 69 9.41 6.82 5.55
CA ASP A 69 9.69 7.72 6.65
C ASP A 69 8.55 7.72 7.67
N GLU A 70 7.30 7.86 7.21
CA GLU A 70 6.11 7.82 8.08
C GLU A 70 5.94 6.47 8.78
N LEU A 71 6.31 5.37 8.12
CA LEU A 71 6.30 4.02 8.71
C LEU A 71 7.49 3.74 9.64
N ASN A 72 8.42 4.70 9.81
CA ASN A 72 9.66 4.54 10.57
C ASN A 72 10.43 3.27 10.19
N LEU A 73 10.48 2.94 8.88
CA LEU A 73 11.18 1.75 8.42
C LEU A 73 12.68 1.84 8.68
N SER A 74 13.26 0.77 9.21
CA SER A 74 14.72 0.60 9.28
C SER A 74 15.35 0.62 7.89
N THR A 75 16.64 0.95 7.78
CA THR A 75 17.36 0.98 6.49
C THR A 75 17.15 -0.29 5.66
N ARG A 76 17.25 -1.47 6.29
CA ARG A 76 17.02 -2.74 5.62
C ARG A 76 15.59 -2.91 5.10
N ALA A 77 14.60 -2.46 5.87
CA ALA A 77 13.20 -2.51 5.45
C ALA A 77 12.92 -1.53 4.29
N ARG A 78 13.58 -0.37 4.29
CA ARG A 78 13.52 0.60 3.17
C ARG A 78 14.07 0.00 1.89
N ASP A 79 15.21 -0.69 1.95
CA ASP A 79 15.81 -1.33 0.77
C ASP A 79 14.85 -2.36 0.15
N LEU A 80 14.26 -3.23 0.98
CA LEU A 80 13.26 -4.22 0.55
C LEU A 80 12.02 -3.54 -0.04
N ALA A 81 11.50 -2.50 0.62
CA ALA A 81 10.34 -1.77 0.16
C ALA A 81 10.60 -1.08 -1.19
N HIS A 82 11.78 -0.49 -1.40
CA HIS A 82 12.15 0.13 -2.68
C HIS A 82 12.22 -0.91 -3.80
N GLU A 83 12.90 -2.02 -3.57
CA GLU A 83 13.02 -3.09 -4.57
C GLU A 83 11.64 -3.65 -4.93
N ALA A 84 10.84 -4.00 -3.91
CA ALA A 84 9.52 -4.55 -4.12
C ALA A 84 8.59 -3.60 -4.85
N PHE A 85 8.58 -2.32 -4.46
CA PHE A 85 7.79 -1.29 -5.13
C PHE A 85 8.20 -1.13 -6.61
N ALA A 86 9.49 -1.11 -6.90
CA ALA A 86 9.99 -1.03 -8.28
C ALA A 86 9.58 -2.25 -9.12
N ARG A 87 9.69 -3.48 -8.58
CA ARG A 87 9.23 -4.71 -9.26
C ARG A 87 7.74 -4.67 -9.52
N GLY A 88 6.95 -4.25 -8.52
CA GLY A 88 5.51 -4.07 -8.64
C GLY A 88 5.16 -3.13 -9.79
N ARG A 89 5.76 -1.95 -9.82
CA ARG A 89 5.54 -0.93 -10.85
C ARG A 89 5.85 -1.42 -12.25
N LYS A 90 6.94 -2.17 -12.41
CA LYS A 90 7.32 -2.80 -13.69
C LYS A 90 6.41 -3.96 -14.10
N ARG A 91 5.41 -4.32 -13.26
CA ARG A 91 4.57 -5.51 -13.41
C ARG A 91 5.39 -6.81 -13.47
N GLU A 92 6.48 -6.84 -12.72
CA GLU A 92 7.34 -8.01 -12.54
C GLU A 92 6.90 -8.87 -11.33
N ILE A 93 5.66 -8.69 -10.87
CA ILE A 93 5.06 -9.47 -9.79
C ILE A 93 3.74 -10.08 -10.25
N GLU A 94 3.41 -11.23 -9.67
CA GLU A 94 2.13 -11.91 -9.87
C GLU A 94 1.21 -11.62 -8.68
N LEU A 95 0.12 -10.87 -8.90
CA LEU A 95 -0.79 -10.42 -7.84
C LEU A 95 -1.23 -11.57 -6.91
N ASN A 96 -1.71 -12.67 -7.48
CA ASN A 96 -2.18 -13.81 -6.69
C ASN A 96 -1.06 -14.46 -5.86
N VAL A 97 0.18 -14.46 -6.35
CA VAL A 97 1.32 -15.03 -5.63
C VAL A 97 1.64 -14.15 -4.43
N GLU A 98 1.73 -12.84 -4.63
CA GLU A 98 2.02 -11.89 -3.54
C GLU A 98 0.91 -11.89 -2.49
N ILE A 99 -0.36 -11.90 -2.90
CA ILE A 99 -1.49 -11.97 -1.97
C ILE A 99 -1.45 -13.28 -1.17
N ASN A 100 -1.14 -14.41 -1.79
CA ASN A 100 -1.00 -15.68 -1.06
C ASN A 100 0.17 -15.67 -0.08
N ARG A 101 1.30 -15.01 -0.43
CA ARG A 101 2.43 -14.81 0.51
C ARG A 101 1.97 -13.98 1.71
N PHE A 102 1.26 -12.89 1.50
CA PHE A 102 0.70 -12.09 2.59
C PHE A 102 -0.28 -12.91 3.45
N LEU A 103 -1.17 -13.68 2.81
CA LEU A 103 -2.17 -14.49 3.51
C LEU A 103 -1.59 -15.67 4.30
N SER A 104 -0.36 -16.08 3.99
CA SER A 104 0.37 -17.08 4.78
C SER A 104 0.83 -16.54 6.14
N ILE A 105 0.94 -15.21 6.28
CA ILE A 105 1.33 -14.50 7.50
C ILE A 105 0.08 -13.95 8.19
N HIS A 106 -0.80 -13.31 7.42
CA HIS A 106 -2.02 -12.63 7.89
C HIS A 106 -3.27 -13.33 7.33
N PRO A 107 -4.02 -14.11 8.12
CA PRO A 107 -5.14 -14.90 7.62
C PRO A 107 -6.20 -14.08 6.88
N LYS A 108 -6.91 -14.73 5.94
CA LYS A 108 -8.04 -14.09 5.21
C LYS A 108 -9.06 -13.49 6.18
N GLY A 109 -9.52 -12.28 5.87
CA GLY A 109 -10.48 -11.55 6.70
C GLY A 109 -9.92 -10.96 8.01
N SER A 110 -8.61 -11.09 8.26
CA SER A 110 -7.96 -10.45 9.42
C SER A 110 -8.01 -8.92 9.32
N THR A 111 -7.65 -8.26 10.42
CA THR A 111 -7.54 -6.80 10.47
C THR A 111 -6.47 -6.29 9.50
N GLU A 112 -5.36 -7.01 9.38
CA GLU A 112 -4.25 -6.70 8.47
C GLU A 112 -4.68 -6.88 7.01
N ALA A 113 -5.40 -7.95 6.67
CA ALA A 113 -5.98 -8.09 5.33
C ALA A 113 -6.91 -6.92 4.98
N ARG A 114 -7.70 -6.45 5.94
CA ARG A 114 -8.56 -5.25 5.77
C ARG A 114 -7.74 -3.98 5.60
N HIS A 115 -6.69 -3.79 6.40
CA HIS A 115 -5.81 -2.62 6.30
C HIS A 115 -5.06 -2.57 4.97
N LEU A 116 -4.59 -3.71 4.46
CA LEU A 116 -4.00 -3.81 3.13
C LEU A 116 -5.01 -3.42 2.05
N HIS A 117 -6.21 -4.00 2.10
CA HIS A 117 -7.29 -3.69 1.17
C HIS A 117 -7.62 -2.19 1.17
N ASP A 118 -7.84 -1.59 2.34
CA ASP A 118 -8.22 -0.19 2.48
C ASP A 118 -7.08 0.75 2.05
N SER A 119 -5.83 0.38 2.28
CA SER A 119 -4.66 1.13 1.84
C SER A 119 -4.58 1.20 0.31
N LEU A 120 -4.76 0.06 -0.37
CA LEU A 120 -4.77 -0.02 -1.83
C LEU A 120 -5.94 0.77 -2.42
N TYR A 121 -7.12 0.67 -1.81
CA TYR A 121 -8.30 1.42 -2.25
C TYR A 121 -8.10 2.94 -2.11
N ARG A 122 -7.54 3.40 -0.98
CA ARG A 122 -7.20 4.82 -0.76
C ARG A 122 -6.17 5.33 -1.75
N LEU A 123 -5.18 4.51 -2.09
CA LEU A 123 -4.18 4.85 -3.11
C LEU A 123 -4.82 5.08 -4.48
N ALA A 124 -5.66 4.16 -4.94
CA ALA A 124 -6.38 4.31 -6.21
C ALA A 124 -7.43 5.43 -6.20
N ALA A 125 -7.97 5.79 -5.03
CA ALA A 125 -8.95 6.87 -4.91
C ALA A 125 -8.31 8.26 -4.68
N ALA A 126 -6.98 8.36 -4.62
CA ALA A 126 -6.28 9.56 -4.15
C ALA A 126 -6.46 10.78 -5.07
N ASP A 127 -6.59 10.58 -6.37
CA ASP A 127 -6.84 11.66 -7.35
C ASP A 127 -8.35 11.96 -7.54
N GLY A 128 -9.21 11.26 -6.79
CA GLY A 128 -10.66 11.34 -6.89
C GLY A 128 -11.26 10.67 -8.13
N ARG A 129 -10.47 9.96 -8.94
CA ARG A 129 -10.90 9.30 -10.18
C ARG A 129 -10.26 7.92 -10.35
N MET A 130 -10.86 6.93 -9.70
CA MET A 130 -10.51 5.54 -9.93
C MET A 130 -10.83 5.12 -11.38
N MET A 131 -9.79 4.72 -12.12
CA MET A 131 -9.93 4.25 -13.49
C MET A 131 -10.41 2.79 -13.57
N PRO A 132 -11.08 2.38 -14.66
CA PRO A 132 -11.59 1.01 -14.80
C PRO A 132 -10.52 -0.07 -14.62
N ARG A 133 -9.29 0.20 -15.08
CA ARG A 133 -8.15 -0.71 -14.94
C ARG A 133 -7.73 -0.94 -13.49
N GLU A 134 -7.76 0.11 -12.67
CA GLU A 134 -7.43 0.04 -11.26
C GLU A 134 -8.53 -0.68 -10.49
N LYS A 135 -9.79 -0.41 -10.84
CA LYS A 135 -10.94 -1.10 -10.28
C LYS A 135 -10.85 -2.62 -10.48
N ILE A 136 -10.49 -3.08 -11.69
CA ILE A 136 -10.29 -4.51 -11.96
C ILE A 136 -9.20 -5.10 -11.07
N VAL A 137 -8.07 -4.41 -10.92
CA VAL A 137 -6.97 -4.86 -10.04
C VAL A 137 -7.44 -4.93 -8.58
N LEU A 138 -8.14 -3.91 -8.10
CA LEU A 138 -8.70 -3.89 -6.74
C LEU A 138 -9.71 -5.02 -6.53
N GLU A 139 -10.65 -5.23 -7.46
CA GLU A 139 -11.63 -6.32 -7.38
C GLU A 139 -10.95 -7.70 -7.31
N GLN A 140 -9.87 -7.92 -8.07
CA GLN A 140 -9.05 -9.13 -7.96
C GLN A 140 -8.42 -9.27 -6.56
N ILE A 141 -7.86 -8.20 -6.03
CA ILE A 141 -7.23 -8.18 -4.70
C ILE A 141 -8.29 -8.41 -3.60
N THR A 142 -9.44 -7.73 -3.67
CA THR A 142 -10.57 -7.88 -2.75
C THR A 142 -11.04 -9.33 -2.67
N GLY A 143 -11.26 -9.97 -3.82
CA GLY A 143 -11.66 -11.38 -3.88
C GLY A 143 -10.60 -12.32 -3.31
N ALA A 144 -9.32 -12.08 -3.63
CA ALA A 144 -8.21 -12.91 -3.14
C ALA A 144 -8.03 -12.82 -1.61
N LEU A 145 -8.21 -11.64 -1.03
CA LEU A 145 -8.18 -11.39 0.42
C LEU A 145 -9.39 -11.99 1.18
N GLY A 146 -10.41 -12.47 0.45
CA GLY A 146 -11.61 -13.09 1.03
C GLY A 146 -12.71 -12.10 1.37
N PHE A 147 -12.69 -10.90 0.81
CA PHE A 147 -13.76 -9.92 0.95
C PHE A 147 -14.74 -10.03 -0.23
N ALA A 148 -16.01 -9.72 0.02
CA ALA A 148 -16.97 -9.60 -1.05
C ALA A 148 -16.67 -8.32 -1.85
N SER A 149 -16.55 -8.44 -3.17
CA SER A 149 -16.54 -7.27 -4.06
C SER A 149 -17.85 -6.52 -3.88
N LYS A 150 -17.77 -5.24 -3.52
CA LYS A 150 -18.94 -4.37 -3.37
C LYS A 150 -19.51 -3.93 -4.71
#